data_AF-A0A7S2LMB4-F1
#
_entry.id   AF-A0A7S2LMB4-F1
#
_cell.length_a   1.000
_cell.length_b   1.000
_cell.length_c   1.000
_cell.angle_alpha   90.00
_cell.angle_beta   90.00
_cell.angle_gamma   90.00
#
_symmetry.space_group_name_H-M   'P 1'
#
loop_
_entity.id
_entity.type
_entity.pdbx_description
1 polymer ?
#
loop_
_entity_poly.entity_id
_entity_poly.type
_entity_poly.pdbx_seq_one_letter_code
_entity_poly.pdbx_strand_id
1 'polypeptide(L)'
;GVVNIYPGLCNKATMPECKTGTLLAQAVPADCAGDALLTNWTKPAYNPIVQNTERDPSTPWRMPNGEWRLVTFSSMYGTASDADMLAGTWYELQDGKALGEGAECPSFYPLPPPTPGHEVDYDAAALPTHVHKQSRDGADWWRLGVYDGGHPR
;
A
#
# COMPACT_ATOMS: atom_id res chain seq x y z
N GLY A 1 -11.79 -0.73 -12.60
CA GLY A 1 -10.50 -0.92 -13.30
C GLY A 1 -9.44 -1.27 -12.29
N VAL A 2 -8.34 -1.89 -12.72
CA VAL A 2 -7.19 -2.17 -11.85
C VAL A 2 -6.29 -0.94 -11.79
N VAL A 3 -5.78 -0.61 -10.60
CA VAL A 3 -4.75 0.42 -10.40
C VAL A 3 -3.56 -0.26 -9.74
N ASN A 4 -2.38 -0.08 -10.32
CA ASN A 4 -1.12 -0.50 -9.72
C ASN A 4 -0.36 0.71 -9.19
N ILE A 5 0.07 0.66 -7.93
CA ILE A 5 0.96 1.66 -7.33
C ILE A 5 2.34 1.03 -7.24
N TYR A 6 3.35 1.72 -7.77
CA TYR A 6 4.69 1.17 -7.88
C TYR A 6 5.75 2.21 -7.52
N PRO A 7 6.95 1.77 -7.10
CA PRO A 7 8.04 2.68 -6.83
C PRO A 7 8.64 3.18 -8.15
N GLY A 8 8.77 4.49 -8.29
CA GLY A 8 9.51 5.11 -9.39
C GLY A 8 10.83 5.69 -8.92
N LEU A 9 11.74 5.89 -9.87
CA LEU A 9 13.02 6.55 -9.64
C LEU A 9 12.93 8.01 -10.09
N CYS A 10 13.53 8.90 -9.31
CA CYS A 10 13.77 10.28 -9.72
C CYS A 10 15.25 10.62 -9.59
N ASN A 11 15.71 11.64 -10.32
CA ASN A 11 17.07 12.16 -10.18
C ASN A 11 17.08 13.66 -10.42
N LYS A 12 18.04 14.36 -9.81
CA LYS A 12 18.16 15.83 -9.90
C LYS A 12 18.45 16.36 -11.31
N ALA A 13 19.00 15.53 -12.20
CA ALA A 13 19.31 15.94 -13.56
C ALA A 13 18.04 16.15 -14.40
N THR A 14 16.96 15.41 -14.09
CA THR A 14 15.69 15.46 -14.82
C THR A 14 14.53 16.00 -13.99
N MET A 15 14.62 15.91 -12.66
CA MET A 15 13.65 16.40 -11.67
C MET A 15 14.41 17.11 -10.54
N PRO A 16 14.68 18.43 -10.66
CA PRO A 16 15.47 19.18 -9.69
C PRO A 16 14.96 19.10 -8.24
N GLU A 17 13.66 18.90 -8.07
CA GLU A 17 12.96 18.72 -6.79
C GLU A 17 13.17 17.35 -6.14
N CYS A 18 13.80 16.40 -6.83
CA CYS A 18 14.10 15.07 -6.32
C CYS A 18 15.20 15.12 -5.24
N LYS A 19 14.86 14.65 -4.04
CA LYS A 19 15.71 14.63 -2.84
C LYS A 19 16.07 13.22 -2.42
N THR A 20 15.15 12.27 -2.50
CA THR A 20 15.33 10.89 -2.01
C THR A 20 15.80 9.92 -3.09
N GLY A 21 15.62 10.26 -4.36
CA GLY A 21 15.87 9.35 -5.49
C GLY A 21 14.67 8.46 -5.83
N THR A 22 13.60 8.49 -5.01
CA THR A 22 12.42 7.65 -5.15
C THR A 22 11.11 8.44 -5.00
N LEU A 23 10.08 7.95 -5.68
CA LEU A 23 8.72 8.48 -5.69
C LEU A 23 7.73 7.31 -5.77
N LEU A 24 6.45 7.55 -5.50
CA LEU A 24 5.38 6.61 -5.87
C LEU A 24 4.70 7.10 -7.14
N ALA A 25 4.35 6.16 -8.00
CA ALA A 25 3.62 6.40 -9.24
C ALA A 25 2.49 5.38 -9.41
N GLN A 26 1.52 5.72 -10.26
CA GLN A 26 0.41 4.86 -10.64
C GLN A 26 0.52 4.39 -12.08
N ALA A 27 0.01 3.20 -12.35
CA ALA A 27 -0.24 2.68 -13.68
C ALA A 27 -1.62 2.01 -13.73
N VAL A 28 -2.27 2.09 -14.88
CA VAL A 28 -3.54 1.42 -15.16
C VAL A 28 -3.41 0.58 -16.43
N PRO A 29 -4.14 -0.55 -16.56
CA PRO A 29 -4.09 -1.32 -17.80
C PRO A 29 -4.56 -0.47 -18.99
N ALA A 30 -3.88 -0.60 -20.13
CA ALA A 30 -4.23 0.10 -21.35
C ALA A 30 -5.55 -0.41 -21.96
N ASP A 31 -5.88 -1.67 -21.71
CA ASP A 31 -7.15 -2.30 -22.09
C ASP A 31 -7.60 -3.28 -21.00
N CYS A 32 -8.54 -2.86 -20.15
CA CYS A 32 -9.13 -3.74 -19.14
C CYS A 32 -10.19 -4.70 -19.71
N ALA A 33 -10.76 -4.42 -20.88
CA ALA A 33 -11.92 -5.14 -21.39
C ALA A 33 -11.54 -6.24 -22.38
N GLY A 34 -10.51 -6.02 -23.20
CA GLY A 34 -10.06 -6.94 -24.24
C GLY A 34 -8.81 -7.74 -23.90
N ASP A 35 -7.99 -7.30 -22.95
CA ASP A 35 -6.74 -7.99 -22.56
C ASP A 35 -6.87 -8.65 -21.19
N ALA A 36 -7.22 -9.93 -21.19
CA ALA A 36 -7.36 -10.72 -19.96
C ALA A 36 -6.06 -10.85 -19.15
N LEU A 37 -4.89 -10.62 -19.77
CA LEU A 37 -3.59 -10.70 -19.12
C LEU A 37 -3.04 -9.34 -18.71
N LEU A 38 -3.71 -8.24 -19.09
CA LEU A 38 -3.29 -6.86 -18.80
C LEU A 38 -1.81 -6.64 -19.17
N THR A 39 -1.45 -6.98 -20.40
CA THR A 39 -0.07 -6.99 -20.92
C THR A 39 0.49 -5.57 -21.01
N ASN A 40 -0.34 -4.61 -21.42
CA ASN A 40 0.06 -3.22 -21.64
C ASN A 40 -0.49 -2.30 -20.55
N TRP A 41 0.33 -1.34 -20.11
CA TRP A 41 0.02 -0.42 -19.02
C TRP A 41 0.27 1.03 -19.42
N THR A 42 -0.64 1.91 -19.00
CA THR A 42 -0.55 3.35 -19.18
C THR A 42 -0.16 4.01 -17.87
N LYS A 43 0.82 4.92 -17.93
CA LYS A 43 1.18 5.80 -16.82
C LYS A 43 0.37 7.09 -16.94
N PRO A 44 -0.47 7.44 -15.96
CA PRO A 44 -1.17 8.71 -15.97
C PRO A 44 -0.20 9.89 -15.97
N ALA A 45 -0.59 10.98 -16.65
CA ALA A 45 0.25 12.16 -16.82
C ALA A 45 0.50 12.94 -15.52
N TYR A 46 -0.35 12.76 -14.50
CA TYR A 46 -0.20 13.40 -13.19
C TYR A 46 0.89 12.78 -12.31
N ASN A 47 1.47 11.63 -12.72
CA ASN A 47 2.56 11.03 -11.95
C ASN A 47 3.72 12.02 -11.75
N PRO A 48 4.38 12.00 -10.58
CA PRO A 48 4.20 11.06 -9.47
C PRO A 48 3.05 11.39 -8.51
N ILE A 49 2.53 10.38 -7.82
CA ILE A 49 1.46 10.52 -6.83
C ILE A 49 1.97 10.87 -5.42
N VAL A 50 3.22 10.50 -5.12
CA VAL A 50 3.94 10.93 -3.92
C VAL A 50 5.38 11.22 -4.32
N GLN A 51 5.83 12.45 -4.12
CA GLN A 51 7.22 12.84 -4.36
C GLN A 51 8.09 12.60 -3.13
N ASN A 52 9.41 12.43 -3.35
CA ASN A 52 10.41 12.44 -2.28
C ASN A 52 10.10 11.46 -1.16
N THR A 53 9.64 10.26 -1.53
CA THR A 53 9.28 9.17 -0.64
C THR A 53 10.27 8.01 -0.82
N GLU A 54 9.90 6.84 -0.34
CA GLU A 54 10.66 5.61 -0.33
C GLU A 54 10.17 4.63 -1.41
N ARG A 55 10.53 3.36 -1.26
CA ARG A 55 10.22 2.27 -2.19
C ARG A 55 9.20 1.29 -1.61
N ASP A 56 8.82 0.32 -2.43
CA ASP A 56 8.02 -0.85 -2.08
C ASP A 56 6.64 -0.52 -1.47
N PRO A 57 5.75 0.15 -2.22
CA PRO A 57 4.37 0.29 -1.79
C PRO A 57 3.69 -1.09 -1.71
N SER A 58 3.03 -1.34 -0.59
CA SER A 58 2.09 -2.47 -0.43
C SER A 58 0.84 -2.30 -1.30
N THR A 59 0.04 -3.37 -1.39
CA THR A 59 -1.33 -3.26 -1.94
C THR A 59 -2.17 -2.34 -1.06
N PRO A 60 -2.84 -1.32 -1.63
CA PRO A 60 -3.72 -0.47 -0.85
C PRO A 60 -4.93 -1.22 -0.31
N TRP A 61 -5.38 -0.91 0.90
CA TRP A 61 -6.63 -1.41 1.46
C TRP A 61 -7.58 -0.26 1.77
N ARG A 62 -8.87 -0.54 1.64
CA ARG A 62 -9.94 0.42 1.90
C ARG A 62 -10.45 0.27 3.33
N MET A 63 -10.54 1.38 4.03
CA MET A 63 -11.09 1.50 5.37
C MET A 63 -12.63 1.63 5.30
N PRO A 64 -13.37 1.28 6.39
CA PRO A 64 -14.84 1.41 6.42
C PRO A 64 -15.37 2.82 6.14
N ASN A 65 -14.58 3.85 6.44
CA ASN A 65 -14.90 5.26 6.16
C ASN A 65 -14.70 5.67 4.69
N GLY A 66 -14.18 4.78 3.83
CA GLY A 66 -13.90 5.05 2.42
C GLY A 66 -12.48 5.50 2.10
N GLU A 67 -11.66 5.81 3.11
CA GLU A 67 -10.25 6.15 2.94
C GLU A 67 -9.44 4.91 2.52
N TRP A 68 -8.56 5.05 1.55
CA TRP A 68 -7.60 4.00 1.20
C TRP A 68 -6.26 4.28 1.84
N ARG A 69 -5.55 3.22 2.20
CA ARG A 69 -4.22 3.32 2.81
C ARG A 69 -3.26 2.32 2.22
N LEU A 70 -1.98 2.67 2.25
CA LEU A 70 -0.87 1.77 1.93
C LEU A 70 0.31 2.06 2.86
N VAL A 71 1.16 1.05 3.07
CA VAL A 71 2.48 1.20 3.69
C VAL A 71 3.59 1.08 2.64
N THR A 72 4.68 1.80 2.87
CA THR A 72 5.96 1.69 2.15
C THR A 72 7.05 1.20 3.12
N PHE A 73 8.31 1.24 2.70
CA PHE A 73 9.47 0.86 3.49
C PHE A 73 9.45 1.33 4.97
N SER A 74 9.09 2.58 5.24
CA SER A 74 9.00 3.16 6.58
C SER A 74 7.85 4.18 6.78
N SER A 75 7.07 4.47 5.75
CA SER A 75 5.95 5.43 5.82
C SER A 75 4.60 4.77 5.49
N MET A 76 3.54 5.51 5.77
CA MET A 76 2.17 5.14 5.42
C MET A 76 1.49 6.31 4.73
N TYR A 77 0.71 6.01 3.69
CA TYR A 77 0.01 7.00 2.89
C TYR A 77 -1.49 6.70 2.86
N GLY A 78 -2.28 7.76 2.82
CA GLY A 78 -3.73 7.73 2.69
C GLY A 78 -4.21 8.47 1.45
N THR A 79 -5.39 8.08 0.97
CA THR A 79 -6.18 8.83 -0.02
C THR A 79 -7.65 8.76 0.35
N ALA A 80 -8.36 9.89 0.29
CA ALA A 80 -9.62 10.06 1.03
C ALA A 80 -10.81 9.32 0.39
N SER A 81 -10.74 8.96 -0.89
CA SER A 81 -11.86 8.37 -1.61
C SER A 81 -11.42 7.54 -2.83
N ASP A 82 -12.36 6.80 -3.42
CA ASP A 82 -12.15 6.11 -4.70
C ASP A 82 -11.78 7.09 -5.83
N ALA A 83 -12.36 8.30 -5.80
CA ALA A 83 -12.06 9.35 -6.78
C ALA A 83 -10.64 9.87 -6.62
N ASP A 84 -10.20 10.13 -5.38
CA ASP A 84 -8.85 10.59 -5.09
C ASP A 84 -7.80 9.52 -5.39
N MET A 85 -8.14 8.24 -5.14
CA MET A 85 -7.31 7.10 -5.53
C MET A 85 -7.05 7.09 -7.03
N LEU A 86 -8.08 7.27 -7.85
CA LEU A 86 -7.98 7.33 -9.31
C LEU A 86 -7.33 8.62 -9.82
N ALA A 87 -7.46 9.73 -9.07
CA ALA A 87 -6.82 11.00 -9.39
C ALA A 87 -5.36 11.06 -8.90
N GLY A 88 -4.85 10.03 -8.23
CA GLY A 88 -3.50 10.00 -7.70
C GLY A 88 -3.26 11.01 -6.57
N THR A 89 -4.29 11.37 -5.82
CA THR A 89 -4.18 12.31 -4.70
C THR A 89 -3.89 11.56 -3.40
N TRP A 90 -2.65 11.63 -2.92
CA TRP A 90 -2.19 10.92 -1.72
C TRP A 90 -1.55 11.86 -0.70
N TYR A 91 -1.66 11.52 0.58
CA TYR A 91 -1.02 12.25 1.67
C TYR A 91 -0.35 11.29 2.65
N GLU A 92 0.73 11.74 3.28
CA GLU A 92 1.39 10.98 4.33
C GLU A 92 0.55 11.00 5.61
N LEU A 93 0.43 9.84 6.25
CA LEU A 93 -0.22 9.67 7.55
C LEU A 93 0.82 9.85 8.67
N GLN A 94 0.54 10.73 9.63
CA GLN A 94 1.51 11.09 10.68
C GLN A 94 1.89 9.90 11.58
N ASP A 95 0.97 8.94 11.76
CA ASP A 95 1.19 7.72 12.56
C ASP A 95 1.85 6.59 11.76
N GLY A 96 2.26 6.84 10.50
CA GLY A 96 2.74 5.82 9.56
C GLY A 96 3.97 5.03 10.01
N LYS A 97 4.72 5.53 11.00
CA LYS A 97 5.87 4.83 11.59
C LYS A 97 5.49 3.58 12.39
N ALA A 98 4.22 3.43 12.79
CA ALA A 98 3.77 2.26 13.54
C ALA A 98 3.79 0.96 12.72
N LEU A 99 3.67 1.08 11.39
CA LEU A 99 3.78 -0.05 10.46
C LEU A 99 5.04 0.04 9.59
N GLY A 100 5.71 1.20 9.55
CA GLY A 100 6.95 1.37 8.82
C GLY A 100 8.18 1.26 9.73
N GLU A 101 8.87 0.11 9.72
CA GLU A 101 10.08 -0.09 10.54
C GLU A 101 11.37 -0.02 9.72
N GLY A 102 11.32 0.41 8.46
CA GLY A 102 12.47 0.40 7.56
C GLY A 102 12.80 -1.01 7.09
N ALA A 103 11.86 -1.62 6.36
CA ALA A 103 11.97 -2.97 5.84
C ALA A 103 11.33 -3.08 4.45
N GLU A 104 11.86 -3.98 3.62
CA GLU A 104 11.53 -4.07 2.19
C GLU A 104 10.26 -4.89 1.96
N CYS A 105 9.60 -4.62 0.83
CA CYS A 105 8.40 -5.33 0.37
C CYS A 105 7.35 -5.54 1.48
N PRO A 106 6.87 -4.47 2.15
CA PRO A 106 5.85 -4.59 3.17
C PRO A 106 4.55 -5.15 2.56
N SER A 107 3.85 -5.96 3.33
CA SER A 107 2.51 -6.44 3.00
C SER A 107 1.64 -6.38 4.24
N PHE A 108 0.44 -5.84 4.08
CA PHE A 108 -0.51 -5.65 5.17
C PHE A 108 -1.88 -6.12 4.72
N TYR A 109 -2.44 -7.12 5.39
CA TYR A 109 -3.69 -7.74 4.97
C TYR A 109 -4.46 -8.32 6.17
N PRO A 110 -5.79 -8.46 6.08
CA PRO A 110 -6.60 -9.08 7.11
C PRO A 110 -6.12 -10.51 7.42
N LEU A 111 -6.25 -10.93 8.67
CA LEU A 111 -6.02 -12.32 9.04
C LEU A 111 -6.96 -13.22 8.22
N PRO A 112 -6.47 -14.31 7.62
CA PRO A 112 -7.32 -15.22 6.87
C PRO A 112 -8.39 -15.85 7.78
N PRO A 113 -9.53 -16.27 7.19
CA PRO A 113 -10.57 -16.97 7.93
C PRO A 113 -10.04 -18.28 8.54
N PRO A 114 -10.75 -18.84 9.55
CA PRO A 114 -10.35 -20.10 10.14
C PRO A 114 -10.25 -21.22 9.12
N THR A 115 -9.34 -22.15 9.39
CA THR A 115 -9.33 -23.44 8.70
C THR A 115 -10.64 -24.18 8.99
N PRO A 116 -11.27 -24.82 7.99
CA PRO A 116 -12.51 -25.55 8.20
C PRO A 116 -12.43 -26.53 9.37
N GLY A 117 -13.41 -26.49 10.27
CA GLY A 117 -13.46 -27.30 11.50
C GLY A 117 -12.87 -26.63 12.75
N HIS A 118 -12.32 -25.41 12.63
CA HIS A 118 -11.80 -24.61 13.74
C HIS A 118 -12.57 -23.31 13.97
N GLU A 119 -13.76 -23.17 13.38
CA GLU A 119 -14.57 -21.95 13.46
C GLU A 119 -14.95 -21.61 14.91
N VAL A 120 -15.29 -22.61 15.72
CA VAL A 120 -15.66 -22.41 17.13
C VAL A 120 -14.49 -21.83 17.94
N ASP A 121 -13.28 -22.36 17.74
CA ASP A 121 -12.08 -21.87 18.42
C ASP A 121 -11.71 -20.46 17.94
N TYR A 122 -11.94 -20.19 16.65
CA TYR A 122 -11.69 -18.89 16.04
C TYR A 122 -12.64 -17.81 16.58
N ASP A 123 -13.94 -18.11 16.65
CA ASP A 123 -14.96 -17.18 17.14
C ASP A 123 -14.88 -16.94 18.65
N ALA A 124 -14.38 -17.92 19.40
CA ALA A 124 -14.21 -17.82 20.86
C ALA A 124 -12.98 -17.00 21.27
N ALA A 125 -12.02 -16.77 20.37
CA ALA A 125 -10.75 -16.14 20.68
C ALA A 125 -10.72 -14.65 20.32
N ALA A 126 -10.11 -13.84 21.19
CA ALA A 126 -9.72 -12.47 20.85
C ALA A 126 -8.50 -12.51 19.92
N LEU A 127 -8.73 -12.83 18.65
CA LEU A 127 -7.68 -13.00 17.67
C LEU A 127 -7.16 -11.66 17.14
N PRO A 128 -5.88 -11.60 16.74
CA PRO A 128 -5.38 -10.55 15.86
C PRO A 128 -6.27 -10.38 14.63
N THR A 129 -6.38 -9.16 14.11
CA THR A 129 -7.22 -8.89 12.94
C THR A 129 -6.42 -8.85 11.64
N HIS A 130 -5.10 -8.65 11.70
CA HIS A 130 -4.25 -8.43 10.53
C HIS A 130 -2.89 -9.09 10.65
N VAL A 131 -2.31 -9.38 9.48
CA VAL A 131 -0.91 -9.76 9.30
C VAL A 131 -0.15 -8.56 8.74
N HIS A 132 0.99 -8.27 9.35
CA HIS A 132 1.97 -7.33 8.84
C HIS A 132 3.26 -8.08 8.53
N LYS A 133 3.59 -8.19 7.24
CA LYS A 133 4.80 -8.83 6.71
C LYS A 133 5.79 -7.78 6.24
N GLN A 134 7.07 -8.03 6.48
CA GLN A 134 8.18 -7.22 6.02
C GLN A 134 9.39 -8.10 5.69
N SER A 135 10.32 -7.59 4.88
CA SER A 135 11.56 -8.27 4.53
C SER A 135 12.75 -7.50 5.10
N ARG A 136 13.56 -8.16 5.94
CA ARG A 136 14.73 -7.56 6.61
C ARG A 136 15.79 -8.63 6.86
N ASP A 137 17.05 -8.22 6.79
CA ASP A 137 18.22 -9.07 7.06
C ASP A 137 18.25 -10.35 6.19
N GLY A 138 17.79 -10.22 4.94
CA GLY A 138 17.75 -11.32 3.97
C GLY A 138 16.64 -12.35 4.20
N ALA A 139 15.67 -12.06 5.07
CA ALA A 139 14.54 -12.94 5.37
C ALA A 139 13.20 -12.20 5.43
N ASP A 140 12.13 -12.97 5.35
CA ASP A 140 10.76 -12.50 5.51
C ASP A 140 10.27 -12.74 6.92
N TRP A 141 9.69 -11.71 7.52
CA TRP A 141 9.15 -11.72 8.88
C TRP A 141 7.70 -11.27 8.86
N TRP A 142 6.87 -11.87 9.70
CA TRP A 142 5.48 -11.46 9.87
C TRP A 142 5.10 -11.39 11.33
N ARG A 143 4.17 -10.48 11.62
CA ARG A 143 3.58 -10.29 12.94
C ARG A 143 2.06 -10.26 12.78
N LEU A 144 1.38 -10.84 13.76
CA LEU A 144 -0.06 -10.75 13.85
C LEU A 144 -0.40 -9.69 14.89
N GLY A 145 -1.33 -8.80 14.57
CA GLY A 145 -1.78 -7.77 15.49
C GLY A 145 -3.24 -7.37 15.28
N VAL A 146 -3.74 -6.55 16.20
CA VAL A 146 -5.02 -5.87 16.02
C VAL A 146 -4.74 -4.55 15.32
N TYR A 147 -5.44 -4.31 14.22
CA TYR A 147 -5.46 -3.04 13.52
C TYR A 147 -6.81 -2.36 13.75
N ASP A 148 -6.78 -1.19 14.38
CA ASP A 148 -7.97 -0.38 14.68
C ASP A 148 -8.21 0.72 13.63
N GLY A 149 -7.30 0.89 12.68
CA GLY A 149 -7.43 1.90 11.64
C GLY A 149 -7.17 3.33 12.10
N GLY A 150 -6.88 3.59 13.37
CA GLY A 150 -6.78 4.96 13.89
C GLY A 150 -7.94 5.88 13.47
N HIS A 151 -7.72 7.19 13.53
CA HIS A 151 -8.70 8.17 13.04
C HIS A 151 -8.52 8.44 11.54
N PRO A 152 -9.62 8.69 10.80
CA PRO A 152 -9.53 9.34 9.49
C PRO A 152 -8.80 10.67 9.61
N ARG A 153 -8.18 11.12 8.52
CA ARG A 153 -7.75 12.51 8.40
C ARG A 153 -8.91 13.44 8.04
#